data_AF-A0AAU9KX87-F1
#
_entry.id   AF-A0AAU9KX87-F1
#
_cell.length_a   1.000
_cell.length_b   1.000
_cell.length_c   1.000
_cell.angle_alpha   90.00
_cell.angle_beta   90.00
_cell.angle_gamma   90.00
#
_symmetry.space_group_name_H-M   'P 1'
#
loop_
_entity.id
_entity.type
_entity.pdbx_description
1 polymer ?
#
loop_
_entity_poly.entity_id
_entity_poly.type
_entity_poly.pdbx_seq_one_letter_code
_entity_poly.pdbx_strand_id
1 'polypeptide(L)'
;MVFATSTLAAFTNAISSVGYVQAHGYMENPKAEFLKGTKHKSEWVVEIPPQLKGDWDKAKGDEGLVDLYKKLKKSNNIKDIRTLIDSDPKLYGKPCGKTDPKAKPKTPLLTGDASFSR
;
A
#
# COMPACT_ATOMS: atom_id res chain seq x y z
N MET A 1 -13.49 8.42 -59.87
CA MET A 1 -12.15 7.83 -59.65
C MET A 1 -11.57 8.45 -58.39
N VAL A 2 -11.68 7.78 -57.24
CA VAL A 2 -10.76 7.93 -56.10
C VAL A 2 -10.58 6.54 -55.50
N PHE A 3 -9.33 6.29 -55.14
CA PHE A 3 -8.61 5.03 -55.07
C PHE A 3 -9.07 4.02 -54.01
N ALA A 4 -8.78 2.77 -54.32
CA ALA A 4 -8.81 1.61 -53.45
C ALA A 4 -7.71 1.64 -52.37
N THR A 5 -7.91 0.75 -51.40
CA THR A 5 -6.95 0.13 -50.45
C THR A 5 -6.39 0.97 -49.30
N SER A 6 -6.83 0.64 -48.08
CA SER A 6 -5.90 0.36 -46.97
C SER A 6 -6.53 -0.65 -46.01
N THR A 7 -5.82 -1.76 -45.89
CA THR A 7 -6.03 -2.92 -45.02
C THR A 7 -5.99 -2.59 -43.53
N LEU A 8 -6.88 -3.26 -42.79
CA LEU A 8 -6.67 -3.89 -41.48
C LEU A 8 -5.68 -3.22 -40.50
N ALA A 9 -6.23 -2.57 -39.47
CA ALA A 9 -5.55 -2.42 -38.18
C ALA A 9 -6.48 -2.92 -37.07
N ALA A 10 -6.50 -4.23 -36.88
CA ALA A 10 -6.99 -4.83 -35.65
C ALA A 10 -5.99 -4.47 -34.55
N PHE A 11 -6.21 -3.36 -33.85
CA PHE A 11 -5.56 -3.14 -32.56
C PHE A 11 -6.24 -4.06 -31.56
N THR A 12 -5.61 -5.21 -31.36
CA THR A 12 -5.81 -6.03 -30.18
C THR A 12 -5.57 -5.16 -28.96
N ASN A 13 -6.66 -4.76 -28.29
CA ASN A 13 -6.55 -4.39 -26.89
C ASN A 13 -6.11 -5.65 -26.17
N ALA A 14 -4.79 -5.82 -26.03
CA ALA A 14 -4.26 -6.65 -24.98
C ALA A 14 -4.89 -6.11 -23.71
N ILE A 15 -5.84 -6.88 -23.17
CA ILE A 15 -6.32 -6.69 -21.81
C ILE A 15 -5.05 -6.80 -20.98
N SER A 16 -4.46 -5.66 -20.64
CA SER A 16 -3.51 -5.56 -19.55
C SER A 16 -4.30 -5.99 -18.34
N SER A 17 -4.27 -7.29 -18.07
CA SER A 17 -4.44 -7.81 -16.73
C SER A 17 -3.27 -7.26 -15.93
N VAL A 18 -3.32 -5.96 -15.62
CA VAL A 18 -2.76 -5.46 -14.38
C VAL A 18 -3.55 -6.25 -13.35
N GLY A 19 -3.00 -7.41 -12.98
CA GLY A 19 -3.52 -8.18 -11.88
C GLY A 19 -3.48 -7.21 -10.72
N TYR A 20 -4.62 -6.64 -10.37
CA TYR A 20 -4.79 -5.98 -9.10
C TYR A 20 -4.51 -7.08 -8.10
N VAL A 21 -3.28 -7.09 -7.57
CA VAL A 21 -2.96 -7.91 -6.42
C VAL A 21 -3.81 -7.30 -5.33
N GLN A 22 -4.96 -7.90 -5.07
CA GLN A 22 -5.77 -7.59 -3.91
C GLN A 22 -4.88 -8.02 -2.73
N ALA A 23 -4.00 -7.12 -2.29
CA ALA A 23 -2.83 -7.41 -1.45
C ALA A 23 -3.23 -7.62 0.02
N HIS A 24 -4.22 -8.48 0.25
CA HIS A 24 -4.64 -8.90 1.58
C HIS A 24 -3.98 -10.25 1.83
N GLY A 25 -2.83 -10.23 2.50
CA GLY A 25 -2.08 -11.45 2.76
C GLY A 25 -0.64 -11.22 3.20
N TYR A 26 0.05 -12.32 3.47
CA TYR A 26 1.49 -12.36 3.69
C TYR A 26 2.15 -13.22 2.61
N MET A 27 3.47 -13.11 2.46
CA MET A 27 4.22 -13.98 1.54
C MET A 27 4.18 -15.43 2.04
N GLU A 28 3.46 -16.31 1.33
CA GLU A 28 3.39 -17.75 1.67
C GLU A 28 4.60 -18.50 1.09
N ASN A 29 5.17 -18.03 -0.01
CA ASN A 29 6.38 -18.63 -0.59
C ASN A 29 7.37 -17.55 -1.09
N PRO A 30 8.59 -17.47 -0.53
CA PRO A 30 9.02 -18.16 0.69
C PRO A 30 8.21 -17.68 1.92
N LYS A 31 7.82 -18.63 2.77
CA LYS A 31 6.91 -18.36 3.90
C LYS A 31 7.44 -17.29 4.85
N ALA A 32 6.70 -16.21 5.06
CA ALA A 32 6.98 -15.21 6.07
C ALA A 32 7.02 -15.84 7.48
N GLU A 33 7.94 -15.38 8.32
CA GLU A 33 8.03 -15.78 9.73
C GLU A 33 7.36 -14.74 10.61
N PHE A 34 6.56 -15.20 11.56
CA PHE A 34 5.73 -14.34 12.39
C PHE A 34 6.22 -14.31 13.83
N LEU A 35 5.95 -13.20 14.50
CA LEU A 35 6.13 -13.10 15.94
C LEU A 35 5.38 -14.23 16.66
N LYS A 36 6.01 -14.79 17.69
CA LYS A 36 5.42 -15.88 18.49
C LYS A 36 4.02 -15.49 19.00
N GLY A 37 3.05 -16.39 18.82
CA GLY A 37 1.67 -16.19 19.26
C GLY A 37 0.77 -15.39 18.29
N THR A 38 1.25 -15.07 17.08
CA THR A 38 0.42 -14.44 16.04
C THR A 38 -0.75 -15.35 15.64
N LYS A 39 -1.99 -14.90 15.88
CA LYS A 39 -3.22 -15.61 15.52
C LYS A 39 -3.74 -15.23 14.13
N HIS A 40 -3.81 -13.93 13.85
CA HIS A 40 -4.27 -13.38 12.56
C HIS A 40 -3.07 -12.83 11.78
N LYS A 41 -2.56 -13.62 10.84
CA LYS A 41 -1.33 -13.30 10.09
C LYS A 41 -1.55 -12.30 8.95
N SER A 42 -2.78 -12.21 8.46
CA SER A 42 -3.19 -11.42 7.28
C SER A 42 -4.17 -10.30 7.63
N GLU A 43 -4.23 -9.87 8.89
CA GLU A 43 -5.13 -8.79 9.30
C GLU A 43 -4.51 -7.43 8.95
N TRP A 44 -5.21 -6.65 8.11
CA TRP A 44 -4.74 -5.35 7.61
C TRP A 44 -5.74 -4.20 7.81
N VAL A 45 -6.93 -4.46 8.35
CA VAL A 45 -7.91 -3.39 8.60
C VAL A 45 -7.67 -2.84 9.99
N VAL A 46 -7.02 -1.68 10.03
CA VAL A 46 -6.89 -0.87 11.25
C VAL A 46 -7.59 0.45 10.93
N GLU A 47 -8.77 0.66 11.51
CA GLU A 47 -9.41 1.97 11.46
C GLU A 47 -8.71 2.88 12.48
N ILE A 48 -7.94 3.85 11.97
CA ILE A 48 -7.26 4.84 12.79
C ILE A 48 -8.05 6.14 12.65
N PRO A 49 -8.59 6.71 13.75
CA PRO A 49 -9.31 7.96 13.67
C PRO A 49 -8.40 9.09 13.14
N PRO A 50 -8.93 10.14 12.49
CA PRO A 50 -8.12 11.26 12.02
C PRO A 50 -7.28 11.87 13.14
N GLN A 51 -5.96 11.83 12.95
CA GLN A 51 -4.98 12.25 13.95
C GLN A 51 -4.77 13.77 13.97
N LEU A 52 -5.06 14.41 12.83
CA LEU A 52 -5.03 15.84 12.68
C LEU A 52 -6.47 16.36 12.61
N LYS A 53 -6.88 17.07 13.66
CA LYS A 53 -8.17 17.76 13.69
C LYS A 53 -8.14 18.92 12.70
N GLY A 54 -9.04 18.90 11.72
CA GLY A 54 -9.13 19.91 10.68
C GLY A 54 -10.42 19.79 9.89
N ASP A 55 -10.74 20.83 9.14
CA ASP A 55 -11.96 20.91 8.33
C ASP A 55 -11.74 20.25 6.96
N TRP A 56 -11.44 18.94 6.99
CA TRP A 56 -11.07 18.16 5.82
C TRP A 56 -12.17 18.15 4.75
N ASP A 57 -13.43 18.12 5.17
CA ASP A 57 -14.59 18.12 4.28
C ASP A 57 -14.78 19.43 3.51
N LYS A 58 -14.21 20.54 4.00
CA LYS A 58 -14.25 21.85 3.32
C LYS A 58 -13.05 22.11 2.43
N ALA A 59 -12.05 21.23 2.43
CA ALA A 59 -10.92 21.35 1.52
C ALA A 59 -11.39 21.13 0.07
N LYS A 60 -11.04 22.05 -0.83
CA LYS A 60 -11.47 22.01 -2.22
C LYS A 60 -10.40 21.33 -3.08
N GLY A 61 -10.64 20.07 -3.42
CA GLY A 61 -9.74 19.26 -4.26
C GLY A 61 -8.38 19.00 -3.63
N ASP A 62 -7.49 18.39 -4.41
CA ASP A 62 -6.20 17.92 -3.93
C ASP A 62 -5.29 19.05 -3.43
N GLU A 63 -5.27 20.19 -4.13
CA GLU A 63 -4.49 21.36 -3.71
C GLU A 63 -4.95 21.89 -2.35
N GLY A 64 -6.27 22.00 -2.15
CA GLY A 64 -6.85 22.41 -0.87
C GLY A 64 -6.53 21.44 0.27
N LEU A 65 -6.55 20.14 0.00
CA LEU A 65 -6.17 19.10 0.97
C LEU A 65 -4.69 19.19 1.35
N VAL A 66 -3.82 19.38 0.36
CA VAL A 66 -2.37 19.54 0.56
C VAL A 66 -2.07 20.79 1.40
N ASP A 67 -2.74 21.90 1.13
CA ASP A 67 -2.54 23.14 1.88
C ASP A 67 -3.10 23.06 3.31
N LEU A 68 -4.24 22.40 3.51
CA LEU A 68 -4.75 22.09 4.83
C LEU A 68 -3.75 21.22 5.61
N TYR A 69 -3.22 20.16 5.00
CA TYR A 69 -2.21 19.31 5.61
C TYR A 69 -0.94 20.08 5.98
N LYS A 70 -0.42 20.95 5.10
CA LYS A 70 0.76 21.80 5.42
C LYS A 70 0.53 22.70 6.63
N LYS A 71 -0.67 23.27 6.77
CA LYS A 71 -1.05 24.09 7.93
C LYS A 71 -1.11 23.23 9.19
N LEU A 72 -1.81 22.10 9.14
CA LEU A 72 -2.01 21.21 10.28
C LEU A 72 -0.71 20.55 10.74
N LYS A 73 0.18 20.13 9.84
CA LYS A 73 1.46 19.55 10.25
C LYS A 73 2.31 20.58 11.00
N LYS A 74 2.31 21.84 10.54
CA LYS A 74 3.08 22.92 11.19
C LYS A 74 2.52 23.24 12.57
N SER A 75 1.19 23.33 12.72
CA SER A 75 0.56 23.61 14.02
C SER A 75 0.74 22.48 15.04
N ASN A 76 0.95 21.25 14.58
CA ASN A 76 1.14 20.07 15.42
C ASN A 76 2.62 19.64 15.54
N ASN A 77 3.58 20.47 15.11
CA ASN A 77 5.02 20.17 15.13
C ASN A 77 5.41 18.85 14.43
N ILE A 78 4.68 18.49 13.37
CA ILE A 78 4.93 17.30 12.57
C ILE A 78 5.76 17.69 11.35
N LYS A 79 6.91 17.03 11.18
CA LYS A 79 7.81 17.24 10.04
C LYS A 79 7.16 16.79 8.73
N ASP A 80 6.74 15.54 8.69
CA ASP A 80 6.10 14.86 7.57
C ASP A 80 5.26 13.66 8.06
N ILE A 81 4.47 13.10 7.14
CA ILE A 81 3.50 12.04 7.44
C ILE A 81 4.21 10.74 7.84
N ARG A 82 5.39 10.49 7.29
CA ARG A 82 6.15 9.28 7.63
C ARG A 82 6.62 9.33 9.07
N THR A 83 7.15 10.47 9.49
CA THR A 83 7.58 10.71 10.87
C THR A 83 6.39 10.60 11.84
N LEU A 84 5.20 11.06 11.44
CA LEU A 84 3.98 10.89 12.24
C LEU A 84 3.64 9.40 12.44
N ILE A 85 3.57 8.64 11.35
CA ILE A 85 3.26 7.20 11.39
C ILE A 85 4.29 6.42 12.23
N ASP A 86 5.57 6.75 12.09
CA ASP A 86 6.65 6.07 12.81
C ASP A 86 6.75 6.47 14.29
N SER A 87 6.08 7.55 14.71
CA SER A 87 6.20 8.08 16.08
C SER A 87 5.51 7.23 17.15
N ASP A 88 4.44 6.50 16.79
CA ASP A 88 3.69 5.68 17.73
C ASP A 88 3.37 4.29 17.13
N PRO A 89 4.19 3.27 17.41
CA PRO A 89 3.97 1.92 16.92
C PRO A 89 2.81 1.17 17.59
N LYS A 90 2.21 1.73 18.66
CA LYS A 90 0.98 1.18 19.27
C LYS A 90 -0.25 1.65 18.51
N LEU A 91 -0.24 2.91 18.06
CA LEU A 91 -1.34 3.51 17.31
C LEU A 91 -1.30 3.15 15.83
N TYR A 92 -0.14 3.32 15.18
CA TYR A 92 0.02 3.13 13.73
C TYR A 92 0.47 1.71 13.34
N GLY A 93 0.68 0.86 14.35
CA GLY A 93 1.17 -0.50 14.17
C GLY A 93 2.69 -0.60 14.25
N LYS A 94 3.15 -1.79 14.61
CA LYS A 94 4.59 -2.05 14.77
C LYS A 94 5.29 -2.04 13.41
N PRO A 95 6.59 -1.66 13.38
CA PRO A 95 7.44 -1.93 12.23
C PRO A 95 7.35 -3.41 11.83
N CYS A 96 7.16 -3.68 10.53
CA CYS A 96 6.96 -5.02 9.96
C CYS A 96 5.68 -5.76 10.39
N GLY A 97 4.71 -5.08 11.02
CA GLY A 97 3.40 -5.64 11.34
C GLY A 97 3.48 -6.84 12.30
N LYS A 98 3.09 -8.02 11.80
CA LYS A 98 3.13 -9.29 12.55
C LYS A 98 4.35 -10.16 12.22
N THR A 99 5.12 -9.79 11.20
CA THR A 99 6.33 -10.52 10.78
C THR A 99 7.44 -10.31 11.81
N ASP A 100 8.24 -11.33 12.06
CA ASP A 100 9.40 -11.22 12.95
C ASP A 100 10.56 -10.53 12.20
N PRO A 101 10.97 -9.30 12.59
CA PRO A 101 12.07 -8.60 11.94
C PRO A 101 13.43 -9.24 12.22
N LYS A 102 13.51 -10.18 13.17
CA LYS A 102 14.74 -10.93 13.52
C LYS A 102 14.79 -12.31 12.86
N ALA A 103 13.81 -12.65 12.03
CA ALA A 103 13.82 -13.90 11.28
C ALA A 103 15.05 -13.97 10.37
N LYS A 104 15.55 -15.19 10.15
CA LYS A 104 16.64 -15.41 9.19
C LYS A 104 16.11 -15.16 7.77
N PRO A 105 16.82 -14.37 6.93
CA PRO A 105 16.43 -14.21 5.53
C PRO A 105 16.31 -15.56 4.84
N LYS A 106 15.26 -15.73 4.03
CA LYS A 106 15.05 -16.93 3.22
C LYS A 106 15.57 -16.71 1.81
N THR A 107 16.14 -17.75 1.22
CA THR A 107 16.56 -17.73 -0.17
C THR A 107 15.33 -17.51 -1.07
N PRO A 108 15.36 -16.56 -2.01
CA PRO A 108 14.32 -16.43 -3.03
C PRO A 108 14.18 -17.72 -3.85
N LEU A 109 12.99 -18.01 -4.35
CA LEU A 109 12.81 -19.17 -5.23
C LEU A 109 13.60 -18.99 -6.53
N LEU A 110 14.22 -20.06 -7.00
CA LEU A 110 14.99 -20.09 -8.25
C LEU A 110 14.15 -19.70 -9.48
N THR A 111 12.84 -19.98 -9.44
CA THR A 111 11.90 -19.65 -10.52
C THR A 111 11.46 -18.18 -10.50
N GLY A 112 11.77 -17.44 -9.43
CA GLY A 112 11.34 -16.05 -9.25
C GLY A 112 9.88 -15.90 -8.83
N ASP A 113 9.13 -16.99 -8.69
CA ASP A 113 7.72 -16.95 -8.31
C ASP A 113 7.57 -16.66 -6.81
N ALA A 114 6.74 -15.70 -6.45
CA ALA A 114 6.29 -15.49 -5.08
C ALA A 114 4.79 -15.76 -5.00
N SER A 115 4.35 -16.46 -3.96
CA SER A 115 2.92 -16.62 -3.67
C SER A 115 2.56 -15.88 -2.39
N PHE A 116 1.34 -15.34 -2.37
CA PHE A 116 0.78 -14.64 -1.22
C PHE A 116 -0.38 -15.46 -0.66
N SER A 117 -0.55 -15.43 0.67
CA SER A 117 -1.76 -15.96 1.30
C SER A 117 -2.97 -15.21 0.76
N ARG A 118 -4.08 -15.91 0.53
CA ARG A 118 -5.38 -15.31 0.25
C ARG A 118 -6.32 -15.56 1.42
#